data_AF-A0A412W9I9-F1
#
_entry.id   AF-A0A412W9I9-F1
#
_cell.length_a   1.000
_cell.length_b   1.000
_cell.length_c   1.000
_cell.angle_alpha   90.00
_cell.angle_beta   90.00
_cell.angle_gamma   90.00
#
_symmetry.space_group_name_H-M   'P 1'
#
loop_
_entity.id
_entity.type
_entity.pdbx_description
1 polymer ?
#
loop_
_entity_poly.entity_id
_entity_poly.type
_entity_poly.pdbx_seq_one_letter_code
_entity_poly.pdbx_strand_id
1 'polypeptide(L)'
;MNVEDIYKNNIMAYFEGTVEEFMRFLGGYARNRVQSLTSAYRKKIGKCEECGSHTKQLDAAHLHGKERLVIIGEILKDFTEDGVVKIDLNVFQEIFDQAHQPLENVIRILCKPCHRAYDRRPETCTAEDERETGEEGKWMVSYIQETALKKKKALLILEEKLGKVLDNQTTIYSNINNVQSVWWLEPTLEKVKSGFHMVLHDQNLKRLLLFQIPAGGIYQPENVFSLRTDKDKVAAKFIIPLADSFKDRSGFDFTPYLMEEVYY
;
A
#
# COMPACT_ATOMS: atom_id res chain seq x y z
N MET A 1 -0.72 -43.89 6.89
CA MET A 1 0.09 -42.69 6.63
C MET A 1 0.14 -41.94 7.94
N ASN A 2 1.31 -41.91 8.61
CA ASN A 2 1.44 -41.47 9.99
C ASN A 2 1.42 -39.93 10.06
N VAL A 3 0.78 -39.34 11.07
CA VAL A 3 0.64 -37.88 11.24
C VAL A 3 2.02 -37.21 11.33
N GLU A 4 3.00 -37.93 11.88
CA GLU A 4 4.39 -37.50 11.99
C GLU A 4 5.11 -37.35 10.64
N ASP A 5 4.65 -38.04 9.59
CA ASP A 5 5.24 -37.94 8.24
C ASP A 5 4.74 -36.71 7.46
N ILE A 6 3.61 -36.11 7.87
CA ILE A 6 3.10 -34.85 7.32
C ILE A 6 3.94 -33.67 7.83
N TYR A 7 4.45 -33.75 9.07
CA TYR A 7 5.25 -32.69 9.69
C TYR A 7 6.71 -32.62 9.22
N LYS A 8 7.23 -33.64 8.54
CA LYS A 8 8.65 -33.68 8.13
C LYS A 8 8.98 -32.97 6.82
N ASN A 9 7.97 -32.56 6.02
CA ASN A 9 8.21 -32.02 4.67
C ASN A 9 7.58 -30.65 4.36
N ASN A 10 6.95 -29.98 5.33
CA ASN A 10 6.56 -28.58 5.17
C ASN A 10 7.50 -27.70 6.00
N ILE A 11 8.33 -26.90 5.31
CA ILE A 11 9.12 -25.86 5.95
C ILE A 11 8.12 -24.89 6.61
N MET A 12 8.02 -24.95 7.93
CA MET A 12 7.11 -24.16 8.75
C MET A 12 7.64 -22.73 8.84
N ALA A 13 7.13 -21.85 7.98
CA ALA A 13 7.39 -20.43 8.10
C ALA A 13 6.42 -19.84 9.13
N TYR A 14 6.97 -19.22 10.16
CA TYR A 14 6.24 -18.55 11.24
C TYR A 14 6.42 -17.04 11.12
N PHE A 15 5.37 -16.28 11.46
CA PHE A 15 5.45 -14.84 11.60
C PHE A 15 5.38 -14.45 13.09
N GLU A 16 6.37 -13.69 13.54
CA GLU A 16 6.38 -13.00 14.82
C GLU A 16 6.70 -11.53 14.58
N GLY A 17 5.79 -10.64 14.97
CA GLY A 17 5.96 -9.20 14.77
C GLY A 17 4.66 -8.43 14.97
N THR A 18 4.69 -7.14 14.72
CA THR A 18 3.49 -6.29 14.79
C THR A 18 2.55 -6.52 13.60
N VAL A 19 1.31 -6.07 13.72
CA VAL A 19 0.35 -6.04 12.59
C VAL A 19 0.90 -5.23 11.41
N GLU A 20 1.60 -4.12 11.68
CA GLU A 20 2.20 -3.30 10.62
C GLU A 20 3.26 -4.07 9.84
N GLU A 21 4.10 -4.83 10.53
CA GLU A 21 5.09 -5.72 9.92
C GLU A 21 4.42 -6.86 9.16
N PHE A 22 3.36 -7.45 9.70
CA PHE A 22 2.57 -8.47 9.00
C PHE A 22 2.07 -7.91 7.67
N MET A 23 1.45 -6.73 7.69
CA MET A 23 0.93 -6.09 6.49
C MET A 23 2.04 -5.71 5.51
N ARG A 24 3.21 -5.29 6.01
CA ARG A 24 4.39 -4.98 5.21
C ARG A 24 4.90 -6.19 4.42
N PHE A 25 5.04 -7.34 5.08
CA PHE A 25 5.66 -8.52 4.47
C PHE A 25 4.64 -9.44 3.77
N LEU A 26 3.43 -9.56 4.32
CA LEU A 26 2.43 -10.55 3.91
C LEU A 26 1.19 -9.93 3.27
N GLY A 27 1.00 -8.61 3.33
CA GLY A 27 -0.13 -7.93 2.70
C GLY A 27 -0.17 -8.10 1.17
N GLY A 28 1.01 -8.11 0.53
CA GLY A 28 1.15 -8.41 -0.91
C GLY A 28 0.81 -9.86 -1.23
N TYR A 29 1.24 -10.79 -0.38
CA TYR A 29 0.90 -12.20 -0.49
C TYR A 29 -0.61 -12.44 -0.36
N ALA A 30 -1.28 -11.86 0.64
CA ALA A 30 -2.72 -12.00 0.84
C ALA A 30 -3.52 -11.47 -0.36
N ARG A 31 -3.08 -10.35 -0.97
CA ARG A 31 -3.68 -9.84 -2.22
C ARG A 31 -3.58 -10.86 -3.36
N ASN A 32 -2.40 -11.44 -3.57
CA ASN A 32 -2.17 -12.42 -4.62
C ASN A 32 -2.99 -13.70 -4.38
N ARG A 33 -3.15 -14.09 -3.10
CA ARG A 33 -3.98 -15.23 -2.73
C ARG A 33 -5.44 -15.01 -3.11
N VAL A 34 -6.04 -13.86 -2.79
CA VAL A 34 -7.42 -13.53 -3.23
C VAL A 34 -7.56 -13.57 -4.75
N GLN A 35 -6.58 -13.04 -5.49
CA GLN A 35 -6.61 -13.09 -6.96
C GLN A 35 -6.61 -14.53 -7.49
N SER A 36 -5.86 -15.43 -6.84
CA SER A 36 -5.84 -16.86 -7.14
C SER A 36 -7.18 -17.52 -6.83
N LEU A 37 -7.70 -17.35 -5.60
CA LEU A 37 -8.99 -17.90 -5.13
C LEU A 37 -10.16 -17.49 -6.03
N THR A 38 -10.22 -16.22 -6.41
CA THR A 38 -11.33 -15.65 -7.19
C THR A 38 -11.21 -15.89 -8.69
N SER A 39 -10.10 -16.44 -9.18
CA SER A 39 -9.85 -16.55 -10.62
C SER A 39 -10.86 -17.47 -11.33
N ALA A 40 -11.15 -18.64 -10.76
CA ALA A 40 -12.12 -19.59 -11.29
C ALA A 40 -13.55 -19.05 -11.17
N TYR A 41 -13.88 -18.44 -10.02
CA TYR A 41 -15.18 -17.82 -9.79
C TYR A 41 -15.46 -16.68 -10.77
N ARG A 42 -14.49 -15.80 -11.00
CA ARG A 42 -14.59 -14.71 -11.99
C ARG A 42 -14.83 -15.23 -13.41
N LYS A 43 -14.15 -16.32 -13.80
CA LYS A 43 -14.38 -16.98 -15.11
C LYS A 43 -15.78 -17.59 -15.19
N LYS A 44 -16.27 -18.21 -14.11
CA LYS A 44 -17.62 -18.80 -14.01
C LYS A 44 -18.71 -17.74 -14.18
N ILE A 45 -18.58 -16.58 -13.52
CA ILE A 45 -19.56 -15.50 -13.61
C ILE A 45 -19.52 -14.84 -15.00
N GLY A 46 -18.32 -14.56 -15.53
CA GLY A 46 -18.12 -14.15 -16.93
C GLY A 46 -18.75 -12.81 -17.34
N LYS A 47 -19.28 -12.03 -16.40
CA LYS A 47 -19.88 -10.71 -16.62
C LYS A 47 -19.77 -9.82 -15.39
N CYS A 48 -19.97 -8.52 -15.59
CA CYS A 48 -20.15 -7.59 -14.49
C CYS A 48 -21.51 -7.83 -13.83
N GLU A 49 -21.53 -8.06 -12.53
CA GLU A 49 -22.75 -8.32 -11.76
C GLU A 49 -23.56 -7.05 -11.43
N GLU A 50 -23.09 -5.87 -11.82
CA GLU A 50 -23.82 -4.60 -11.67
C GLU A 50 -24.41 -4.12 -13.00
N CYS A 51 -23.61 -4.12 -14.08
CA CYS A 51 -24.05 -3.60 -15.39
C CYS A 51 -24.24 -4.67 -16.46
N GLY A 52 -24.08 -5.95 -16.13
CA GLY A 52 -24.27 -7.07 -17.05
C GLY A 52 -23.24 -7.20 -18.18
N SER A 53 -22.23 -6.31 -18.24
CA SER A 53 -21.28 -6.30 -19.36
C SER A 53 -20.38 -7.53 -19.38
N HIS A 54 -20.29 -8.18 -20.54
CA HIS A 54 -19.41 -9.32 -20.83
C HIS A 54 -18.09 -8.91 -21.51
N THR A 55 -17.98 -7.68 -21.99
CA THR A 55 -16.84 -7.21 -22.82
C THR A 55 -15.79 -6.43 -22.02
N LYS A 56 -16.13 -5.97 -20.81
CA LYS A 56 -15.24 -5.19 -19.96
C LYS A 56 -14.34 -6.10 -19.12
N GLN A 57 -13.13 -5.63 -18.82
CA GLN A 57 -12.26 -6.28 -17.84
C GLN A 57 -12.96 -6.35 -16.47
N LEU A 58 -13.00 -7.55 -15.91
CA LEU A 58 -13.63 -7.86 -14.64
C LEU A 58 -12.59 -7.94 -13.52
N ASP A 59 -12.94 -7.36 -12.37
CA ASP A 59 -12.22 -7.43 -11.12
C ASP A 59 -13.08 -8.16 -10.06
N ALA A 60 -12.42 -8.72 -9.05
CA ALA A 60 -13.06 -9.24 -7.85
C ALA A 60 -13.04 -8.15 -6.77
N ALA A 61 -14.19 -7.55 -6.50
CA ALA A 61 -14.38 -6.57 -5.44
C ALA A 61 -14.80 -7.30 -4.16
N HIS A 62 -14.20 -6.97 -3.02
CA HIS A 62 -14.72 -7.43 -1.73
C HIS A 62 -16.06 -6.75 -1.44
N LEU A 63 -16.97 -7.47 -0.80
CA LEU A 63 -18.19 -6.86 -0.25
C LEU A 63 -17.83 -5.97 0.94
N HIS A 64 -18.57 -4.88 1.12
CA HIS A 64 -18.42 -3.98 2.27
C HIS A 64 -18.51 -4.75 3.60
N GLY A 65 -17.63 -4.43 4.55
CA GLY A 65 -17.47 -5.16 5.82
C GLY A 65 -16.74 -6.50 5.72
N LYS A 66 -16.38 -6.92 4.50
CA LYS A 66 -15.58 -8.12 4.21
C LYS A 66 -14.35 -7.76 3.39
N GLU A 67 -13.85 -6.53 3.54
CA GLU A 67 -12.64 -6.08 2.88
C GLU A 67 -11.48 -6.96 3.31
N ARG A 68 -10.52 -7.18 2.40
CA ARG A 68 -9.31 -7.97 2.71
C ARG A 68 -8.65 -7.57 4.03
N LEU A 69 -8.57 -6.27 4.31
CA LEU A 69 -7.91 -5.79 5.53
C LEU A 69 -8.74 -6.08 6.79
N VAL A 70 -10.07 -6.03 6.69
CA VAL A 70 -10.97 -6.42 7.78
C VAL A 70 -10.81 -7.92 8.05
N ILE A 71 -10.85 -8.76 7.02
CA ILE A 71 -10.64 -10.22 7.14
C ILE A 71 -9.27 -10.53 7.76
N ILE A 72 -8.19 -9.94 7.25
CA ILE A 72 -6.87 -10.12 7.85
C ILE A 72 -6.92 -9.70 9.32
N GLY A 73 -7.58 -8.58 9.61
CA GLY A 73 -7.59 -8.06 10.95
C GLY A 73 -8.29 -8.94 11.97
N GLU A 74 -9.46 -9.46 11.61
CA GLU A 74 -10.19 -10.45 12.40
C GLU A 74 -9.37 -11.72 12.62
N ILE A 75 -8.64 -12.19 11.61
CA ILE A 75 -7.77 -13.36 11.77
C ILE A 75 -6.65 -13.06 12.76
N LEU A 76 -5.92 -11.96 12.60
CA LEU A 76 -4.75 -11.68 13.43
C LEU A 76 -5.11 -11.42 14.90
N LYS A 77 -6.33 -10.98 15.19
CA LYS A 77 -6.81 -10.74 16.56
C LYS A 77 -6.58 -11.95 17.47
N ASP A 78 -6.95 -13.14 17.01
CA ASP A 78 -6.84 -14.38 17.79
C ASP A 78 -5.39 -14.85 17.99
N PHE A 79 -4.44 -14.21 17.29
CA PHE A 79 -3.01 -14.51 17.33
C PHE A 79 -2.18 -13.32 17.82
N THR A 80 -2.82 -12.26 18.34
CA THR A 80 -2.14 -11.07 18.83
C THR A 80 -2.19 -11.01 20.36
N GLU A 81 -1.03 -10.99 20.99
CA GLU A 81 -0.87 -10.79 22.44
C GLU A 81 0.12 -9.63 22.67
N ASP A 82 -0.25 -8.68 23.52
CA ASP A 82 0.56 -7.47 23.81
C ASP A 82 1.07 -6.73 22.56
N GLY A 83 0.26 -6.70 21.49
CA GLY A 83 0.59 -6.04 20.22
C GLY A 83 1.53 -6.84 19.31
N VAL A 84 1.90 -8.07 19.70
CA VAL A 84 2.73 -8.99 18.92
C VAL A 84 1.86 -10.09 18.33
N VAL A 85 1.81 -10.15 17.01
CA VAL A 85 1.19 -11.21 16.23
C VAL A 85 2.13 -12.41 16.18
N LYS A 86 1.60 -13.59 16.47
CA LYS A 86 2.33 -14.85 16.57
C LYS A 86 1.56 -15.95 15.86
N ILE A 87 1.84 -16.16 14.57
CA ILE A 87 1.03 -17.03 13.70
C ILE A 87 1.86 -17.87 12.73
N ASP A 88 1.49 -19.15 12.57
CA ASP A 88 1.99 -20.03 11.52
C ASP A 88 1.40 -19.61 10.16
N LEU A 89 2.23 -19.47 9.13
CA LEU A 89 1.77 -18.95 7.83
C LEU A 89 0.82 -19.90 7.09
N ASN A 90 0.89 -21.21 7.33
CA ASN A 90 -0.09 -22.16 6.79
C ASN A 90 -1.42 -22.03 7.52
N VAL A 91 -1.41 -21.86 8.84
CA VAL A 91 -2.62 -21.58 9.63
C VAL A 91 -3.27 -20.29 9.17
N PHE A 92 -2.49 -19.22 9.01
CA PHE A 92 -2.99 -17.97 8.43
C PHE A 92 -3.64 -18.19 7.06
N GLN A 93 -2.94 -18.88 6.14
CA GLN A 93 -3.46 -19.12 4.78
C GLN A 93 -4.76 -19.91 4.82
N GLU A 94 -4.84 -20.95 5.66
CA GLU A 94 -6.03 -21.79 5.78
C GLU A 94 -7.25 -20.99 6.27
N ILE A 95 -7.10 -20.26 7.38
CA ILE A 95 -8.18 -19.43 7.93
C ILE A 95 -8.55 -18.33 6.92
N PHE A 96 -7.56 -17.71 6.27
CA PHE A 96 -7.78 -16.69 5.26
C PHE A 96 -8.56 -17.22 4.05
N ASP A 97 -8.23 -18.43 3.57
CA ASP A 97 -8.95 -19.07 2.48
C ASP A 97 -10.39 -19.41 2.87
N GLN A 98 -10.60 -19.93 4.08
CA GLN A 98 -11.92 -20.25 4.63
C GLN A 98 -12.79 -19.00 4.79
N ALA A 99 -12.22 -17.89 5.26
CA ALA A 99 -12.93 -16.61 5.40
C ALA A 99 -13.41 -16.02 4.07
N HIS A 100 -12.88 -16.49 2.94
CA HIS A 100 -13.34 -16.13 1.59
C HIS A 100 -14.38 -17.10 1.03
N GLN A 101 -14.79 -18.14 1.78
CA GLN A 101 -15.79 -19.09 1.34
C GLN A 101 -17.14 -18.89 2.05
N PRO A 102 -18.28 -19.09 1.34
CA PRO A 102 -18.36 -19.23 -0.11
C PRO A 102 -18.12 -17.86 -0.81
N LEU A 103 -17.48 -17.87 -1.99
CA LEU A 103 -16.99 -16.65 -2.64
C LEU A 103 -18.10 -15.63 -2.95
N GLU A 104 -19.30 -16.08 -3.29
CA GLU A 104 -20.48 -15.22 -3.52
C GLU A 104 -20.86 -14.37 -2.31
N ASN A 105 -20.50 -14.79 -1.09
CA ASN A 105 -20.82 -14.07 0.13
C ASN A 105 -19.74 -13.07 0.54
N VAL A 106 -18.64 -12.97 -0.22
CA VAL A 106 -17.45 -12.16 0.12
C VAL A 106 -16.99 -11.32 -1.06
N ILE A 107 -17.23 -11.78 -2.28
CA ILE A 107 -16.68 -11.21 -3.51
C ILE A 107 -17.80 -10.95 -4.51
N ARG A 108 -17.76 -9.78 -5.13
CA ARG A 108 -18.58 -9.42 -6.28
C ARG A 108 -17.71 -9.18 -7.51
N ILE A 109 -18.11 -9.74 -8.65
CA ILE A 109 -17.42 -9.60 -9.93
C ILE A 109 -17.91 -8.34 -10.65
N LEU A 110 -17.05 -7.32 -10.70
CA LEU A 110 -17.40 -6.00 -11.22
C LEU A 110 -16.44 -5.56 -12.31
N CYS A 111 -16.94 -4.84 -13.31
CA CYS A 111 -16.05 -4.09 -14.20
C CYS A 111 -15.46 -2.87 -13.48
N LYS A 112 -14.27 -2.43 -13.89
CA LYS A 112 -13.53 -1.33 -13.24
C LYS A 112 -14.35 -0.06 -12.92
N PRO A 113 -15.24 0.45 -13.80
CA PRO A 113 -16.11 1.59 -13.45
C PRO A 113 -17.12 1.27 -12.34
N CYS A 114 -17.77 0.11 -12.39
CA CYS A 114 -18.73 -0.33 -11.37
C CYS A 114 -18.04 -0.60 -10.04
N HIS A 115 -16.83 -1.19 -10.06
CA HIS A 115 -16.02 -1.41 -8.87
C HIS A 115 -15.72 -0.08 -8.15
N ARG A 116 -15.19 0.92 -8.88
CA ARG A 116 -14.95 2.25 -8.29
C ARG A 116 -16.20 2.92 -7.76
N ALA A 117 -17.35 2.70 -8.40
CA ALA A 117 -18.62 3.24 -7.93
C ALA A 117 -19.08 2.53 -6.66
N TYR A 118 -18.89 1.22 -6.59
CA TYR A 118 -19.19 0.39 -5.43
C TYR A 118 -18.35 0.80 -4.21
N ASP A 119 -17.04 0.97 -4.36
CA ASP A 119 -16.12 1.38 -3.29
C ASP A 119 -16.46 2.74 -2.67
N ARG A 120 -17.16 3.60 -3.42
CA ARG A 120 -17.56 4.94 -2.96
C ARG A 120 -18.92 4.97 -2.29
N ARG A 121 -19.70 3.88 -2.38
CA ARG A 121 -21.00 3.81 -1.71
C ARG A 121 -20.73 3.70 -0.21
N PRO A 122 -21.41 4.51 0.63
CA PRO A 122 -21.42 4.25 2.06
C PRO A 122 -21.99 2.86 2.33
N GLU A 123 -21.52 2.20 3.38
CA GLU A 123 -22.06 0.93 3.85
C GLU A 123 -23.60 1.06 3.95
N THR A 124 -24.33 0.26 3.19
CA THR A 124 -25.78 0.12 3.39
C THR A 124 -25.94 -1.12 4.25
N CYS A 125 -26.09 -0.90 5.56
CA CYS A 125 -26.40 -1.96 6.50
C CYS A 125 -27.78 -2.53 6.14
N THR A 126 -27.84 -3.73 5.56
CA THR A 126 -29.07 -4.52 5.56
C THR A 126 -29.15 -5.21 6.92
N ALA A 127 -30.26 -4.99 7.63
CA ALA A 127 -30.50 -5.32 9.03
C ALA A 127 -30.54 -6.84 9.38
N GLU A 128 -29.97 -7.72 8.57
CA GLU A 128 -30.00 -9.17 8.78
C GLU A 128 -28.62 -9.80 9.09
N ASP A 129 -27.53 -9.03 9.04
CA ASP A 129 -26.16 -9.50 9.34
C ASP A 129 -25.58 -8.82 10.61
N GLU A 130 -26.40 -8.64 11.65
CA GLU A 130 -25.90 -8.39 13.02
C GLU A 130 -25.30 -9.69 13.58
N ARG A 131 -24.11 -10.06 13.07
CA ARG A 131 -23.11 -10.75 13.89
C ARG A 131 -22.07 -9.71 14.28
N GLU A 132 -21.65 -9.75 15.54
CA GLU A 132 -20.70 -8.85 16.23
C GLU A 132 -19.30 -8.71 15.58
N THR A 133 -19.12 -9.13 14.32
CA THR A 133 -17.83 -9.35 13.64
C THR A 133 -17.37 -8.19 12.76
N GLY A 134 -17.77 -6.95 13.05
CA GLY A 134 -17.54 -5.80 12.15
C GLY A 134 -16.86 -4.57 12.76
N GLU A 135 -16.95 -4.36 14.07
CA GLU A 135 -16.45 -3.12 14.68
C GLU A 135 -14.95 -3.15 15.01
N GLU A 136 -14.39 -4.32 15.34
CA GLU A 136 -13.00 -4.42 15.78
C GLU A 136 -12.00 -4.57 14.62
N GLY A 137 -12.33 -5.31 13.55
CA GLY A 137 -11.56 -5.29 12.31
C GLY A 137 -11.51 -3.90 11.65
N LYS A 138 -12.58 -3.09 11.83
CA LYS A 138 -12.59 -1.67 11.43
C LYS A 138 -11.56 -0.84 12.20
N TRP A 139 -11.37 -1.10 13.50
CA TRP A 139 -10.31 -0.44 14.28
C TRP A 139 -8.93 -0.71 13.69
N MET A 140 -8.64 -1.93 13.24
CA MET A 140 -7.34 -2.24 12.65
C MET A 140 -7.12 -1.55 11.30
N VAL A 141 -8.18 -1.45 10.47
CA VAL A 141 -8.14 -0.68 9.22
C VAL A 141 -7.92 0.80 9.49
N SER A 142 -8.62 1.37 10.47
CA SER A 142 -8.43 2.75 10.94
C SER A 142 -7.01 2.95 11.45
N TYR A 143 -6.50 2.06 12.31
CA TYR A 143 -5.14 2.10 12.85
C TYR A 143 -4.09 2.12 11.73
N ILE A 144 -4.14 1.19 10.77
CA ILE A 144 -3.20 1.14 9.64
C ILE A 144 -3.31 2.40 8.75
N GLN A 145 -4.53 2.93 8.55
CA GLN A 145 -4.74 4.15 7.75
C GLN A 145 -4.32 5.43 8.48
N GLU A 146 -4.38 5.44 9.82
CA GLU A 146 -4.02 6.55 10.69
C GLU A 146 -2.51 6.57 11.00
N THR A 147 -1.86 5.41 11.10
CA THR A 147 -0.41 5.29 11.29
C THR A 147 0.37 5.57 10.01
N ALA A 148 -0.25 5.41 8.83
CA ALA A 148 0.35 5.81 7.56
C ALA A 148 0.58 7.34 7.52
N LEU A 149 1.83 7.77 7.74
CA LEU A 149 2.19 9.18 7.67
C LEU A 149 1.87 9.73 6.27
N LYS A 150 0.95 10.69 6.24
CA LYS A 150 0.57 11.43 5.02
C LYS A 150 1.43 12.69 4.93
N LYS A 151 1.60 13.19 3.70
CA LYS A 151 2.37 14.40 3.40
C LYS A 151 2.12 15.56 4.36
N LYS A 152 0.86 15.92 4.61
CA LYS A 152 0.52 17.06 5.51
C LYS A 152 1.10 16.87 6.91
N LYS A 153 1.02 15.66 7.47
CA LYS A 153 1.58 15.33 8.79
C LYS A 153 3.11 15.31 8.76
N ALA A 154 3.72 14.82 7.67
CA ALA A 154 5.17 14.87 7.47
C ALA A 154 5.71 16.31 7.44
N LEU A 155 5.02 17.23 6.77
CA LEU A 155 5.41 18.64 6.73
C LEU A 155 5.33 19.29 8.12
N LEU A 156 4.29 18.96 8.91
CA LEU A 156 4.18 19.46 10.30
C LEU A 156 5.34 18.98 11.17
N ILE A 157 5.75 17.70 11.06
CA ILE A 157 6.91 17.16 11.78
C ILE A 157 8.18 17.91 11.39
N LEU A 158 8.39 18.17 10.10
CA LEU A 158 9.55 18.91 9.61
C LEU A 158 9.52 20.38 10.07
N GLU A 159 8.35 21.02 10.07
CA GLU A 159 8.18 22.38 10.57
C GLU A 159 8.48 22.50 12.06
N GLU A 160 7.95 21.58 12.87
CA GLU A 160 8.20 21.53 14.32
C GLU A 160 9.68 21.31 14.63
N LYS A 161 10.35 20.41 13.92
CA LYS A 161 11.75 20.06 14.19
C LYS A 161 12.76 21.04 13.59
N LEU A 162 12.46 21.64 12.45
CA LEU A 162 13.41 22.49 11.71
C LEU A 162 13.07 23.97 11.79
N GLY A 163 11.90 24.35 12.31
CA GLY A 163 11.41 25.73 12.29
C GLY A 163 11.15 26.27 10.88
N LYS A 164 11.04 25.40 9.87
CA LYS A 164 10.88 25.77 8.46
C LYS A 164 9.47 25.44 7.98
N VAL A 165 8.72 26.45 7.56
CA VAL A 165 7.40 26.26 6.94
C VAL A 165 7.58 25.75 5.51
N LEU A 166 7.19 24.51 5.27
CA LEU A 166 7.22 23.90 3.93
C LEU A 166 5.84 24.01 3.27
N ASP A 167 5.80 24.57 2.05
CA ASP A 167 4.55 24.67 1.30
C ASP A 167 4.19 23.33 0.64
N ASN A 168 2.97 22.87 0.89
CA ASN A 168 2.42 21.66 0.29
C ASN A 168 2.35 21.73 -1.25
N GLN A 169 2.18 22.90 -1.86
CA GLN A 169 2.14 23.06 -3.31
C GLN A 169 3.52 22.90 -3.95
N THR A 170 4.57 23.42 -3.33
CA THR A 170 5.96 23.36 -3.85
C THR A 170 6.73 22.15 -3.36
N THR A 171 6.20 21.41 -2.38
CA THR A 171 6.81 20.17 -1.89
C THR A 171 6.30 18.95 -2.68
N ILE A 172 7.19 18.01 -2.99
CA ILE A 172 6.85 16.68 -3.48
C ILE A 172 7.12 15.69 -2.35
N TYR A 173 6.25 14.69 -2.21
CA TYR A 173 6.32 13.70 -1.14
C TYR A 173 6.21 12.30 -1.72
N SER A 174 7.04 11.39 -1.22
CA SER A 174 6.93 9.97 -1.56
C SER A 174 7.21 9.10 -0.34
N ASN A 175 6.38 8.08 -0.15
CA ASN A 175 6.64 6.98 0.76
C ASN A 175 7.55 5.97 0.10
N ILE A 176 8.45 5.33 0.85
CA ILE A 176 9.28 4.27 0.29
C ILE A 176 8.40 3.10 -0.12
N ASN A 177 8.64 2.59 -1.32
CA ASN A 177 8.11 1.30 -1.75
C ASN A 177 9.01 0.21 -1.20
N ASN A 178 8.57 -0.44 -0.12
CA ASN A 178 9.34 -1.47 0.58
C ASN A 178 9.64 -2.73 -0.25
N VAL A 179 8.82 -3.04 -1.26
CA VAL A 179 9.02 -4.23 -2.10
C VAL A 179 10.19 -4.04 -3.05
N GLN A 180 10.35 -2.82 -3.57
CA GLN A 180 11.38 -2.49 -4.55
C GLN A 180 12.51 -1.60 -3.98
N SER A 181 12.44 -1.24 -2.69
CA SER A 181 13.34 -0.31 -2.01
C SER A 181 13.59 0.98 -2.80
N VAL A 182 12.51 1.60 -3.27
CA VAL A 182 12.54 2.78 -4.16
C VAL A 182 11.53 3.84 -3.74
N TRP A 183 11.83 5.11 -4.01
CA TRP A 183 10.84 6.18 -4.01
C TRP A 183 10.41 6.54 -5.43
N TRP A 184 9.10 6.63 -5.63
CA TRP A 184 8.50 7.01 -6.90
C TRP A 184 7.99 8.44 -6.83
N LEU A 185 8.39 9.28 -7.77
CA LEU A 185 8.02 10.68 -7.83
C LEU A 185 7.54 11.04 -9.23
N GLU A 186 6.43 11.77 -9.30
CA GLU A 186 5.84 12.25 -10.56
C GLU A 186 5.49 13.75 -10.50
N PRO A 187 6.46 14.66 -10.31
CA PRO A 187 6.20 16.08 -10.40
C PRO A 187 5.73 16.53 -11.79
N THR A 188 5.08 17.69 -11.83
CA THR A 188 4.86 18.42 -13.09
C THR A 188 6.16 19.04 -13.55
N LEU A 189 6.32 19.20 -14.87
CA LEU A 189 7.50 19.82 -15.45
C LEU A 189 7.72 21.25 -14.92
N GLU A 190 6.64 22.02 -14.76
CA GLU A 190 6.65 23.36 -14.17
C GLU A 190 7.26 23.38 -12.76
N LYS A 191 6.90 22.41 -11.92
CA LYS A 191 7.43 22.33 -10.55
C LYS A 191 8.92 22.03 -10.53
N VAL A 192 9.39 21.18 -11.44
CA VAL A 192 10.82 20.89 -11.55
C VAL A 192 11.59 22.12 -12.00
N LYS A 193 11.04 22.90 -12.96
CA LYS A 193 11.68 24.11 -13.50
C LYS A 193 11.71 25.26 -12.48
N SER A 194 10.69 25.42 -11.64
CA SER A 194 10.58 26.49 -10.64
C SER A 194 11.38 26.23 -9.35
N GLY A 195 11.94 25.04 -9.18
CA GLY A 195 12.54 24.60 -7.92
C GLY A 195 11.50 24.07 -6.94
N PHE A 196 11.91 23.13 -6.09
CA PHE A 196 10.98 22.40 -5.23
C PHE A 196 11.67 21.84 -3.99
N HIS A 197 10.86 21.56 -2.97
CA HIS A 197 11.27 20.70 -1.86
C HIS A 197 10.86 19.27 -2.16
N MET A 198 11.69 18.32 -1.77
CA MET A 198 11.39 16.90 -1.89
C MET A 198 11.52 16.24 -0.52
N VAL A 199 10.47 15.56 -0.11
CA VAL A 199 10.41 14.82 1.16
C VAL A 199 10.27 13.34 0.84
N LEU A 200 11.32 12.59 1.13
CA LEU A 200 11.31 11.14 1.03
C LEU A 200 11.06 10.56 2.41
N HIS A 201 9.99 9.78 2.52
CA HIS A 201 9.62 9.14 3.77
C HIS A 201 10.04 7.67 3.75
N ASP A 202 10.87 7.30 4.71
CA ASP A 202 11.20 5.92 5.04
C ASP A 202 10.36 5.47 6.24
N GLN A 203 9.21 4.84 5.97
CA GLN A 203 8.33 4.31 7.01
C GLN A 203 9.05 3.35 7.96
N ASN A 204 10.09 2.65 7.49
CA ASN A 204 10.73 1.57 8.24
C ASN A 204 11.62 2.10 9.35
N LEU A 205 12.31 3.20 9.06
CA LEU A 205 13.19 3.88 10.00
C LEU A 205 12.50 5.06 10.68
N LYS A 206 11.19 5.25 10.45
CA LYS A 206 10.43 6.45 10.82
C LYS A 206 11.23 7.72 10.53
N ARG A 207 11.66 7.85 9.28
CA ARG A 207 12.64 8.84 8.85
C ARG A 207 12.12 9.66 7.68
N LEU A 208 12.30 10.97 7.74
CA LEU A 208 12.04 11.92 6.67
C LEU A 208 13.38 12.50 6.18
N LEU A 209 13.60 12.43 4.88
CA LEU A 209 14.74 13.06 4.21
C LEU A 209 14.23 14.28 3.44
N LEU A 210 14.72 15.46 3.81
CA LEU A 210 14.35 16.72 3.18
C LEU A 210 15.44 17.15 2.20
N PHE A 211 15.05 17.38 0.96
CA PHE A 211 15.90 17.94 -0.09
C PHE A 211 15.36 19.29 -0.55
N GLN A 212 16.25 20.18 -0.95
CA GLN A 212 15.92 21.46 -1.58
C GLN A 212 16.61 21.57 -2.94
N ILE A 213 15.82 21.52 -4.01
CA ILE A 213 16.31 21.67 -5.37
C ILE A 213 15.99 23.10 -5.82
N PRO A 214 16.98 23.97 -6.04
CA PRO A 214 16.73 25.33 -6.50
C PRO A 214 16.21 25.33 -7.94
N ALA A 215 15.59 26.43 -8.35
CA ALA A 215 15.26 26.67 -9.76
C ALA A 215 16.53 26.54 -10.62
N GLY A 216 16.45 25.76 -11.70
CA GLY A 216 17.61 25.47 -12.54
C GLY A 216 18.61 24.46 -11.96
N GLY A 217 18.39 23.91 -10.75
CA GLY A 217 19.22 22.84 -10.19
C GLY A 217 19.17 21.54 -10.99
N ILE A 218 18.13 21.37 -11.82
CA ILE A 218 18.03 20.32 -12.81
C ILE A 218 17.94 20.99 -14.17
N TYR A 219 19.06 20.97 -14.91
CA TYR A 219 19.13 21.54 -16.25
C TYR A 219 18.43 20.62 -17.26
N GLN A 220 17.50 21.17 -18.04
CA GLN A 220 16.72 20.44 -19.05
C GLN A 220 16.12 19.12 -18.50
N PRO A 221 15.20 19.18 -17.52
CA PRO A 221 14.65 17.99 -16.87
C PRO A 221 13.99 17.00 -17.83
N GLU A 222 13.50 17.46 -18.98
CA GLU A 222 13.01 16.66 -20.11
C GLU A 222 14.07 15.72 -20.72
N ASN A 223 15.36 16.06 -20.63
CA ASN A 223 16.48 15.26 -21.11
C ASN A 223 17.07 14.37 -20.02
N VAL A 224 16.82 14.70 -18.75
CA VAL A 224 17.29 13.94 -17.59
C VAL A 224 16.30 12.84 -17.23
N PHE A 225 15.01 13.15 -17.20
CA PHE A 225 13.98 12.24 -16.70
C PHE A 225 13.02 11.82 -17.80
N SER A 226 12.39 10.65 -17.60
CA SER A 226 11.33 10.19 -18.47
C SER A 226 10.07 11.07 -18.37
N LEU A 227 9.63 11.61 -19.51
CA LEU A 227 8.38 12.34 -19.64
C LEU A 227 7.20 11.41 -19.90
N ARG A 228 6.11 11.62 -19.17
CA ARG A 228 4.83 10.94 -19.40
C ARG A 228 4.01 11.71 -20.43
N THR A 229 3.76 11.05 -21.56
CA THR A 229 3.01 11.61 -22.70
C THR A 229 1.54 11.91 -22.39
N ASP A 230 0.96 11.30 -21.34
CA ASP A 230 -0.45 11.46 -21.00
C ASP A 230 -0.73 12.65 -20.08
N LYS A 231 0.28 13.23 -19.41
CA LYS A 231 0.05 14.18 -18.30
C LYS A 231 1.07 15.32 -18.16
N ASP A 232 2.01 15.47 -19.10
CA ASP A 232 3.14 16.42 -18.99
C ASP A 232 3.84 16.35 -17.62
N LYS A 233 3.99 15.12 -17.13
CA LYS A 233 4.63 14.81 -15.85
C LYS A 233 6.01 14.28 -16.10
N VAL A 234 6.93 14.72 -15.26
CA VAL A 234 8.27 14.17 -15.15
C VAL A 234 8.20 12.99 -14.20
N ALA A 235 8.56 11.79 -14.65
CA ALA A 235 8.63 10.61 -13.80
C ALA A 235 10.09 10.37 -13.40
N ALA A 236 10.35 10.43 -12.09
CA ALA A 236 11.64 10.14 -11.49
C ALA A 236 11.51 8.93 -10.56
N LYS A 237 12.41 7.96 -10.72
CA LYS A 237 12.50 6.76 -9.88
C LYS A 237 13.84 6.80 -9.14
N PHE A 238 13.76 6.92 -7.83
CA PHE A 238 14.92 6.92 -6.94
C PHE A 238 15.10 5.51 -6.43
N ILE A 239 16.20 4.89 -6.81
CA ILE A 239 16.61 3.60 -6.26
C ILE A 239 17.50 3.93 -5.08
N ILE A 240 17.29 3.30 -3.93
CA ILE A 240 18.26 3.34 -2.84
C ILE A 240 19.26 2.22 -3.13
N PRO A 241 20.50 2.50 -3.57
CA PRO A 241 21.53 1.51 -3.41
C PRO A 241 21.84 1.38 -1.92
N LEU A 242 22.28 0.21 -1.47
CA LEU A 242 22.90 -0.02 -0.17
C LEU A 242 24.11 0.91 0.15
N ALA A 243 24.46 1.82 -0.76
CA ALA A 243 25.59 2.73 -0.70
C ALA A 243 25.11 4.19 -0.92
N ASP A 244 24.55 4.80 0.14
CA ASP A 244 24.48 6.24 0.47
C ASP A 244 24.36 7.28 -0.66
N SER A 245 23.75 6.95 -1.80
CA SER A 245 23.63 7.86 -2.95
C SER A 245 22.19 7.93 -3.44
N PHE A 246 21.68 9.16 -3.56
CA PHE A 246 20.32 9.43 -4.01
C PHE A 246 20.27 9.61 -5.53
N LYS A 247 20.78 8.62 -6.26
CA LYS A 247 20.79 8.64 -7.73
C LYS A 247 19.45 8.13 -8.28
N ASP A 248 18.90 8.84 -9.25
CA ASP A 248 17.77 8.32 -10.00
C ASP A 248 18.25 7.34 -11.10
N ARG A 249 17.29 6.71 -11.80
CA ARG A 249 17.57 5.77 -12.89
C ARG A 249 18.37 6.39 -14.05
N SER A 250 18.25 7.69 -14.31
CA SER A 250 19.06 8.39 -15.31
C SER A 250 20.51 8.62 -14.86
N GLY A 251 20.78 8.46 -13.57
CA GLY A 251 22.08 8.71 -12.95
C GLY A 251 22.24 10.13 -12.38
N PHE A 252 21.20 10.97 -12.43
CA PHE A 252 21.23 12.27 -11.77
C PHE A 252 21.31 12.08 -10.26
N ASP A 253 22.27 12.75 -9.63
CA ASP A 253 22.56 12.60 -8.22
C ASP A 253 21.89 13.70 -7.40
N PHE A 254 20.95 13.31 -6.54
CA PHE A 254 20.26 14.25 -5.65
C PHE A 254 20.97 14.47 -4.32
N THR A 255 22.04 13.73 -4.03
CA THR A 255 22.79 13.80 -2.76
C THR A 255 23.23 15.24 -2.42
N PRO A 256 23.73 16.06 -3.37
CA PRO A 256 24.10 17.45 -3.07
C PRO A 256 22.96 18.35 -2.61
N TYR A 257 21.70 17.93 -2.84
CA TYR A 257 20.51 18.70 -2.47
C TYR A 257 19.89 18.23 -1.15
N LEU A 258 20.45 17.21 -0.49
CA LEU A 258 19.99 16.76 0.82
C LEU A 258 20.27 17.86 1.84
N MET A 259 19.22 18.29 2.53
CA MET A 259 19.29 19.34 3.54
C MET A 259 19.35 18.74 4.94
N GLU A 260 18.40 17.85 5.26
CA GLU A 260 18.19 17.35 6.61
C GLU A 260 17.66 15.93 6.61
N GLU A 261 18.00 15.19 7.67
CA GLU A 261 17.47 13.87 7.99
C GLU A 261 16.80 13.89 9.36
N VAL A 262 15.52 13.54 9.40
CA VAL A 262 14.68 13.71 10.59
C VAL A 262 14.02 12.38 10.96
N TYR A 263 14.29 11.89 12.17
CA TYR A 263 13.66 10.71 12.76
C TYR A 263 12.49 11.09 13.67
N TYR A 264 11.43 10.29 13.74
CA TYR A 264 10.24 10.57 14.55
C TYR A 264 9.55 9.32 15.12
#